data_AF-A0A9D5JQL8-F1
#
_entry.id   AF-A0A9D5JQL8-F1
#
_cell.length_a   1.000
_cell.length_b   1.000
_cell.length_c   1.000
_cell.angle_alpha   90.00
_cell.angle_beta   90.00
_cell.angle_gamma   90.00
#
_symmetry.space_group_name_H-M   'P 1'
#
loop_
_entity.id
_entity.type
_entity.pdbx_description
1 polymer ?
#
loop_
_entity_poly.entity_id
_entity_poly.type
_entity_poly.pdbx_seq_one_letter_code
_entity_poly.pdbx_strand_id
1 'polypeptide(L)'
;QYDYIRFPSDGRLSSIHYPHFSQTTSTKVEVMQDFFAKIGDALRDEGVPVSFDLFGMTYVSIYDMGIGQRLPDAYPHADFISPMVYPSHYPSGFRGYANPSVHPYDIIKLSLDEGAAILQNQFEIPEEESRPKARPWIQDFDIGAVYTSAMIEAQIKAIRDAGGSGFLIWNARNVYEPADYLPTD
;
A
#
# COMPACT_ATOMS: atom_id res chain seq x y z
N GLN A 1 13.04 2.33 0.59
CA GLN A 1 11.81 1.73 1.12
C GLN A 1 11.63 2.17 2.57
N TYR A 2 10.52 2.81 2.87
CA TYR A 2 10.12 3.22 4.22
C TYR A 2 8.81 2.54 4.59
N ASP A 3 8.85 1.75 5.66
CA ASP A 3 7.72 0.98 6.15
C ASP A 3 7.11 1.62 7.41
N TYR A 4 5.82 1.38 7.65
CA TYR A 4 5.07 1.88 8.82
C TYR A 4 5.18 3.40 9.08
N ILE A 5 5.37 4.20 8.03
CA ILE A 5 5.44 5.65 8.13
C ILE A 5 4.04 6.27 8.26
N ARG A 6 3.59 6.43 9.50
CA ARG A 6 2.25 6.90 9.84
C ARG A 6 2.13 7.34 11.29
N PHE A 7 1.03 7.97 11.63
CA PHE A 7 0.63 8.10 13.03
C PHE A 7 0.14 6.75 13.60
N PRO A 8 0.33 6.52 14.92
CA PRO A 8 -0.20 5.34 15.59
C PRO A 8 -1.73 5.20 15.46
N SER A 9 -2.19 3.96 15.22
CA SER A 9 -3.60 3.58 15.08
C SER A 9 -4.12 2.71 16.22
N ASP A 10 -3.22 2.06 16.96
CA ASP A 10 -3.56 1.01 17.91
C ASP A 10 -2.93 1.28 19.29
N GLY A 11 -3.47 0.61 20.32
CA GLY A 11 -3.02 0.76 21.70
C GLY A 11 -3.64 1.96 22.42
N ARG A 12 -2.96 2.47 23.46
CA ARG A 12 -3.45 3.61 24.27
C ARG A 12 -3.13 4.94 23.60
N LEU A 13 -3.86 5.25 22.52
CA LEU A 13 -3.64 6.47 21.73
C LEU A 13 -3.73 7.76 22.56
N SER A 14 -4.60 7.79 23.58
CA SER A 14 -4.77 8.94 24.47
C SER A 14 -3.57 9.25 25.35
N SER A 15 -2.64 8.30 25.54
CA SER A 15 -1.41 8.53 26.31
C SER A 15 -0.22 8.98 25.46
N ILE A 16 -0.39 9.05 24.13
CA ILE A 16 0.69 9.46 23.24
C ILE A 16 0.89 10.97 23.35
N HIS A 17 2.11 11.39 23.63
CA HIS A 17 2.50 12.79 23.63
C HIS A 17 3.23 13.12 22.33
N TYR A 18 2.75 14.11 21.59
CA TYR A 18 3.37 14.61 20.37
C TYR A 18 4.03 15.98 20.66
N PRO A 19 5.34 16.04 20.92
CA PRO A 19 6.01 17.30 21.29
C PRO A 19 6.09 18.31 20.14
N HIS A 20 5.96 17.84 18.89
CA HIS A 20 6.13 18.63 17.67
C HIS A 20 4.90 18.63 16.76
N PHE A 21 3.75 18.16 17.26
CA PHE A 21 2.49 18.17 16.51
C PHE A 21 1.35 18.63 17.40
N SER A 22 0.53 19.54 16.88
CA SER A 22 -0.74 19.93 17.47
C SER A 22 -1.83 19.91 16.41
N GLN A 23 -2.98 19.31 16.74
CA GLN A 23 -4.17 19.33 15.89
C GLN A 23 -4.72 20.76 15.67
N THR A 24 -4.31 21.73 16.47
CA THR A 24 -4.71 23.14 16.30
C THR A 24 -3.86 23.89 15.27
N THR A 25 -2.69 23.35 14.89
CA THR A 25 -1.74 24.01 13.97
C THR A 25 -1.58 23.27 12.66
N SER A 26 -1.82 21.95 12.66
CA SER A 26 -1.60 21.08 11.52
C SER A 26 -2.44 19.82 11.68
N THR A 27 -2.84 19.22 10.58
CA THR A 27 -3.45 17.90 10.51
C THR A 27 -2.38 16.81 10.41
N LYS A 28 -2.73 15.57 10.75
CA LYS A 28 -1.82 14.42 10.55
C LYS A 28 -1.47 14.22 9.08
N VAL A 29 -2.42 14.53 8.19
CA VAL A 29 -2.26 14.48 6.74
C VAL A 29 -1.18 15.46 6.28
N GLU A 30 -1.26 16.74 6.69
CA GLU A 30 -0.25 17.74 6.35
C GLU A 30 1.14 17.33 6.85
N VAL A 31 1.25 16.80 8.08
CA VAL A 31 2.53 16.31 8.61
C VAL A 31 3.11 15.16 7.78
N MET A 32 2.27 14.23 7.34
CA MET A 32 2.72 13.11 6.51
C MET A 32 3.07 13.56 5.09
N GLN A 33 2.31 14.49 4.51
CA GLN A 33 2.63 15.11 3.22
C GLN A 33 4.00 15.79 3.26
N ASP A 34 4.27 16.59 4.30
CA ASP A 34 5.58 17.23 4.51
C ASP A 34 6.70 16.20 4.67
N PHE A 35 6.43 15.07 5.35
CA PHE A 35 7.39 13.98 5.47
C PHE A 35 7.72 13.35 4.10
N PHE A 36 6.71 13.02 3.29
CA PHE A 36 6.91 12.44 1.96
C PHE A 36 7.73 13.37 1.07
N ALA A 37 7.36 14.65 1.02
CA ALA A 37 8.09 15.66 0.26
C ALA A 37 9.54 15.77 0.73
N LYS A 38 9.75 15.96 2.04
CA LYS A 38 11.09 16.15 2.60
C LYS A 38 12.03 14.98 2.34
N ILE A 39 11.56 13.75 2.52
CA ILE A 39 12.40 12.56 2.34
C ILE A 39 12.54 12.19 0.87
N GLY A 40 11.41 12.17 0.15
CA GLY A 40 11.36 11.77 -1.25
C GLY A 40 12.16 12.70 -2.16
N ASP A 41 11.94 14.00 -2.03
CA ASP A 41 12.60 15.00 -2.89
C ASP A 41 14.09 15.07 -2.60
N ALA A 42 14.48 15.07 -1.32
CA ALA A 42 15.90 15.12 -0.94
C ALA A 42 16.68 13.89 -1.43
N LEU A 43 16.10 12.69 -1.37
CA LEU A 43 16.76 11.48 -1.86
C LEU A 43 16.76 11.39 -3.39
N ARG A 44 15.73 11.93 -4.04
CA ARG A 44 15.67 12.04 -5.50
C ARG A 44 16.77 12.94 -6.04
N ASP A 45 17.06 14.06 -5.38
CA ASP A 45 18.16 14.96 -5.74
C ASP A 45 19.54 14.26 -5.66
N GLU A 46 19.67 13.28 -4.76
CA GLU A 46 20.86 12.42 -4.62
C GLU A 46 20.85 11.20 -5.55
N GLY A 47 19.82 11.05 -6.40
CA GLY A 47 19.66 9.92 -7.32
C GLY A 47 19.35 8.59 -6.62
N VAL A 48 18.84 8.62 -5.39
CA VAL A 48 18.49 7.43 -4.60
C VAL A 48 16.99 7.14 -4.73
N PRO A 49 16.58 5.98 -5.28
CA PRO A 49 15.17 5.64 -5.40
C PRO A 49 14.47 5.48 -4.05
N VAL A 50 13.27 6.05 -3.93
CA VAL A 50 12.44 6.02 -2.73
C VAL A 50 11.15 5.28 -2.99
N SER A 51 10.73 4.53 -1.97
CA SER A 51 9.42 3.91 -1.94
C SER A 51 8.82 4.01 -0.55
N PHE A 52 7.49 4.16 -0.52
CA PHE A 52 6.70 4.35 0.69
C PHE A 52 5.65 3.25 0.81
N ASP A 53 5.59 2.62 1.98
CA ASP A 53 4.53 1.67 2.30
C ASP A 53 3.27 2.40 2.76
N LEU A 54 2.14 2.11 2.11
CA LEU A 54 0.81 2.58 2.48
C LEU A 54 -0.01 1.40 2.99
N PHE A 55 -0.84 1.61 4.00
CA PHE A 55 -1.83 0.60 4.38
C PHE A 55 -2.77 0.32 3.20
N GLY A 56 -3.12 -0.95 2.97
CA GLY A 56 -3.99 -1.32 1.84
C GLY A 56 -5.32 -0.55 1.83
N MET A 57 -5.90 -0.30 3.01
CA MET A 57 -7.14 0.48 3.14
C MET A 57 -6.96 1.99 2.89
N THR A 58 -5.81 2.58 3.19
CA THR A 58 -5.54 3.99 2.86
C THR A 58 -5.17 4.16 1.39
N TYR A 59 -4.60 3.14 0.75
CA TYR A 59 -4.32 3.15 -0.68
C TYR A 59 -5.58 3.20 -1.55
N VAL A 60 -6.66 2.53 -1.12
CA VAL A 60 -7.96 2.48 -1.81
C VAL A 60 -8.96 3.54 -1.30
N SER A 61 -8.45 4.60 -0.65
CA SER A 61 -9.27 5.62 0.01
C SER A 61 -8.68 7.01 -0.19
N ILE A 62 -9.54 8.01 -0.26
CA ILE A 62 -9.13 9.43 -0.25
C ILE A 62 -8.97 9.99 1.17
N TYR A 63 -9.40 9.20 2.17
CA TYR A 63 -9.27 9.51 3.58
C TYR A 63 -8.10 8.78 4.21
N ASP A 64 -7.48 9.40 5.20
CA ASP A 64 -6.27 8.93 5.87
C ASP A 64 -6.51 7.89 6.97
N MET A 65 -7.77 7.59 7.26
CA MET A 65 -8.19 6.71 8.36
C MET A 65 -7.63 7.13 9.73
N GLY A 66 -7.31 8.42 9.90
CA GLY A 66 -6.71 8.97 11.12
C GLY A 66 -5.22 8.67 11.32
N ILE A 67 -4.54 8.06 10.34
CA ILE A 67 -3.11 7.74 10.40
C ILE A 67 -2.23 8.68 9.55
N GLY A 68 -2.82 9.66 8.88
CA GLY A 68 -2.13 10.67 8.05
C GLY A 68 -1.73 10.21 6.65
N GLN A 69 -1.88 8.93 6.32
CA GLN A 69 -1.47 8.41 5.01
C GLN A 69 -2.53 8.65 3.93
N ARG A 70 -2.19 9.34 2.84
CA ARG A 70 -2.98 9.37 1.61
C ARG A 70 -2.08 9.10 0.40
N LEU A 71 -2.56 8.25 -0.50
CA LEU A 71 -1.91 7.96 -1.77
C LEU A 71 -1.49 9.22 -2.57
N PRO A 72 -2.37 10.21 -2.82
CA PRO A 72 -2.01 11.42 -3.58
C PRO A 72 -0.92 12.27 -2.94
N ASP A 73 -0.73 12.19 -1.62
CA ASP A 73 0.32 12.95 -0.93
C ASP A 73 1.68 12.24 -1.02
N ALA A 74 1.69 10.90 -1.08
CA ALA A 74 2.92 10.11 -1.17
C ALA A 74 3.42 9.97 -2.62
N TYR A 75 2.50 9.81 -3.58
CA TYR A 75 2.80 9.48 -4.98
C TYR A 75 3.81 10.43 -5.67
N PRO A 76 3.69 11.77 -5.56
CA PRO A 76 4.60 12.69 -6.26
C PRO A 76 6.07 12.56 -5.82
N HIS A 77 6.27 12.10 -4.58
CA HIS A 77 7.56 12.04 -3.91
C HIS A 77 8.17 10.64 -3.89
N ALA A 78 7.56 9.67 -4.59
CA ALA A 78 8.02 8.29 -4.64
C ALA A 78 8.36 7.84 -6.07
N ASP A 79 9.38 6.99 -6.17
CA ASP A 79 9.65 6.20 -7.38
C ASP A 79 8.71 4.99 -7.43
N PHE A 80 8.41 4.39 -6.26
CA PHE A 80 7.42 3.33 -6.13
C PHE A 80 6.52 3.54 -4.92
N ILE A 81 5.25 3.17 -5.07
CA ILE A 81 4.30 3.06 -3.97
C ILE A 81 4.08 1.57 -3.68
N SER A 82 4.27 1.20 -2.42
CA SER A 82 4.24 -0.19 -1.97
C SER A 82 3.03 -0.43 -1.06
N PRO A 83 1.79 -0.47 -1.57
CA PRO A 83 0.64 -0.68 -0.70
C PRO A 83 0.68 -2.09 -0.09
N MET A 84 0.38 -2.19 1.20
CA MET A 84 0.29 -3.44 1.94
C MET A 84 -1.07 -4.09 1.68
N VAL A 85 -1.19 -4.74 0.51
CA VAL A 85 -2.41 -5.39 0.06
C VAL A 85 -2.40 -6.85 0.50
N TYR A 86 -2.59 -7.05 1.80
CA TYR A 86 -2.78 -8.37 2.37
C TYR A 86 -4.28 -8.69 2.39
N PRO A 87 -4.78 -9.64 1.59
CA PRO A 87 -6.22 -9.91 1.51
C PRO A 87 -6.86 -10.16 2.87
N SER A 88 -6.15 -10.77 3.82
CA SER A 88 -6.66 -11.01 5.16
C SER A 88 -6.87 -9.77 6.03
N HIS A 89 -6.33 -8.62 5.62
CA HIS A 89 -6.42 -7.36 6.35
C HIS A 89 -7.55 -6.46 5.85
N TYR A 90 -8.26 -6.89 4.81
CA TYR A 90 -9.51 -6.26 4.37
C TYR A 90 -10.68 -6.84 5.18
N PRO A 91 -11.64 -6.00 5.60
CA PRO A 91 -12.76 -6.46 6.42
C PRO A 91 -13.69 -7.41 5.65
N SER A 92 -14.40 -8.27 6.38
CA SER A 92 -15.48 -9.07 5.78
C SER A 92 -16.52 -8.17 5.09
N GLY A 93 -16.92 -8.54 3.88
CA GLY A 93 -17.82 -7.75 3.04
C GLY A 93 -17.13 -6.64 2.25
N PHE A 94 -15.81 -6.49 2.35
CA PHE A 94 -15.06 -5.52 1.54
C PHE A 94 -15.37 -5.71 0.06
N ARG A 95 -16.01 -4.70 -0.55
CA ARG A 95 -16.43 -4.71 -1.96
C ARG A 95 -17.23 -5.95 -2.37
N GLY A 96 -18.02 -6.50 -1.45
CA GLY A 96 -18.87 -7.67 -1.69
C GLY A 96 -18.20 -9.02 -1.44
N TYR A 97 -16.90 -9.05 -1.12
CA TYR A 97 -16.21 -10.29 -0.76
C TYR A 97 -16.46 -10.65 0.69
N ALA A 98 -17.21 -11.72 0.93
CA ALA A 98 -17.53 -12.18 2.29
C ALA A 98 -16.26 -12.54 3.09
N ASN A 99 -15.28 -13.19 2.44
CA ASN A 99 -13.93 -13.39 2.97
C ASN A 99 -12.91 -12.99 1.91
N PRO A 100 -12.34 -11.78 1.96
CA PRO A 100 -11.32 -11.33 1.02
C PRO A 100 -10.12 -12.29 0.91
N SER A 101 -9.77 -13.00 1.98
CA SER A 101 -8.59 -13.89 2.05
C SER A 101 -8.61 -15.06 1.07
N VAL A 102 -9.79 -15.50 0.61
CA VAL A 102 -9.92 -16.59 -0.38
C VAL A 102 -10.02 -16.07 -1.82
N HIS A 103 -9.93 -14.75 -2.02
CA HIS A 103 -9.98 -14.07 -3.33
C HIS A 103 -8.72 -13.23 -3.59
N PRO A 104 -7.50 -13.78 -3.42
CA PRO A 104 -6.29 -12.97 -3.41
C PRO A 104 -6.02 -12.25 -4.75
N TYR A 105 -6.31 -12.87 -5.90
CA TYR A 105 -6.23 -12.19 -7.20
C TYR A 105 -7.12 -10.94 -7.23
N ASP A 106 -8.38 -11.11 -6.85
CA ASP A 106 -9.39 -10.06 -6.97
C ASP A 106 -9.06 -8.88 -6.05
N ILE A 107 -8.63 -9.16 -4.81
CA ILE A 107 -8.30 -8.10 -3.84
C ILE A 107 -7.08 -7.30 -4.28
N ILE A 108 -6.05 -7.95 -4.83
CA ILE A 108 -4.88 -7.26 -5.38
C ILE A 108 -5.29 -6.40 -6.58
N LYS A 109 -5.97 -7.00 -7.57
CA LYS A 109 -6.35 -6.31 -8.81
C LYS A 109 -7.23 -5.10 -8.51
N LEU A 110 -8.28 -5.30 -7.71
CA LEU A 110 -9.20 -4.26 -7.29
C LEU A 110 -8.45 -3.13 -6.58
N SER A 111 -7.56 -3.46 -5.64
CA SER A 111 -6.86 -2.42 -4.87
C SER A 111 -5.97 -1.56 -5.75
N LEU A 112 -5.22 -2.16 -6.67
CA LEU A 112 -4.37 -1.42 -7.61
C LEU A 112 -5.19 -0.59 -8.62
N ASP A 113 -6.30 -1.13 -9.12
CA ASP A 113 -7.20 -0.37 -10.00
C ASP A 113 -7.85 0.81 -9.27
N GLU A 114 -8.33 0.62 -8.05
CA GLU A 114 -8.94 1.70 -7.26
C GLU A 114 -7.91 2.79 -6.91
N GLY A 115 -6.67 2.41 -6.55
CA GLY A 115 -5.60 3.37 -6.30
C GLY A 115 -5.26 4.22 -7.53
N ALA A 116 -5.13 3.59 -8.71
CA ALA A 116 -4.93 4.29 -9.98
C ALA A 116 -6.13 5.20 -10.31
N ALA A 117 -7.35 4.71 -10.13
CA ALA A 117 -8.57 5.48 -10.38
C ALA A 117 -8.72 6.69 -9.44
N ILE A 118 -8.28 6.59 -8.17
CA ILE A 118 -8.24 7.73 -7.25
C ILE A 118 -7.32 8.82 -7.79
N LEU A 119 -6.08 8.44 -8.17
CA LEU A 119 -5.09 9.36 -8.72
C LEU A 119 -5.59 10.01 -10.03
N GLN A 120 -6.19 9.24 -10.92
CA GLN A 120 -6.74 9.73 -12.19
C GLN A 120 -7.94 10.67 -11.99
N ASN A 121 -8.96 10.24 -11.25
CA ASN A 121 -10.25 10.92 -11.23
C ASN A 121 -10.29 12.12 -10.28
N GLN A 122 -9.39 12.16 -9.28
CA GLN A 122 -9.42 13.19 -8.25
C GLN A 122 -8.16 14.06 -8.21
N PHE A 123 -7.07 13.61 -8.83
CA PHE A 123 -5.78 14.31 -8.81
C PHE A 123 -5.15 14.47 -10.20
N GLU A 124 -5.88 14.11 -11.26
CA GLU A 124 -5.49 14.31 -12.66
C GLU A 124 -4.17 13.63 -13.05
N ILE A 125 -3.77 12.58 -12.33
CA ILE A 125 -2.56 11.80 -12.61
C ILE A 125 -2.95 10.61 -13.51
N PRO A 126 -2.43 10.51 -14.75
CA PRO A 126 -2.83 9.46 -15.67
C PRO A 126 -2.59 8.04 -15.15
N GLU A 127 -3.47 7.11 -15.49
CA GLU A 127 -3.31 5.70 -15.08
C GLU A 127 -2.04 5.07 -15.68
N GLU A 128 -1.69 5.43 -16.92
CA GLU A 128 -0.45 4.97 -17.57
C GLU A 128 0.82 5.47 -16.87
N GLU A 129 0.74 6.57 -16.11
CA GLU A 129 1.85 7.09 -15.31
C GLU A 129 1.89 6.43 -13.92
N SER A 130 0.71 6.25 -13.31
CA SER A 130 0.61 5.81 -11.91
C SER A 130 0.72 4.30 -11.72
N ARG A 131 0.15 3.50 -12.61
CA ARG A 131 0.18 2.03 -12.52
C ARG A 131 1.60 1.46 -12.45
N PRO A 132 2.56 1.91 -13.29
CA PRO A 132 3.94 1.42 -13.20
C PRO A 132 4.64 1.72 -11.87
N LYS A 133 4.19 2.69 -11.08
CA LYS A 133 4.79 2.93 -9.76
C LYS A 133 4.26 2.01 -8.67
N ALA A 134 3.17 1.27 -8.92
CA ALA A 134 2.62 0.35 -7.93
C ALA A 134 3.47 -0.93 -7.79
N ARG A 135 3.93 -1.20 -6.58
CA ARG A 135 4.70 -2.40 -6.22
C ARG A 135 4.24 -2.95 -4.85
N PRO A 136 3.05 -3.57 -4.78
CA PRO A 136 2.44 -3.95 -3.50
C PRO A 136 3.24 -4.97 -2.71
N TRP A 137 3.04 -4.96 -1.39
CA TRP A 137 3.29 -6.13 -0.57
C TRP A 137 2.14 -7.12 -0.70
N ILE A 138 2.48 -8.39 -0.97
CA ILE A 138 1.55 -9.52 -1.10
C ILE A 138 1.66 -10.48 0.09
N GLN A 139 0.57 -11.18 0.39
CA GLN A 139 0.44 -12.05 1.55
C GLN A 139 0.93 -13.47 1.25
N ASP A 140 1.75 -14.03 2.14
CA ASP A 140 2.14 -15.44 2.14
C ASP A 140 2.08 -16.06 3.55
N PHE A 141 0.98 -15.79 4.26
CA PHE A 141 0.76 -16.28 5.62
C PHE A 141 -0.71 -16.66 5.84
N ASP A 142 -0.94 -17.57 6.78
CA ASP A 142 -2.24 -18.23 6.99
C ASP A 142 -3.18 -17.46 7.93
N ILE A 143 -3.55 -16.23 7.54
CA ILE A 143 -4.61 -15.47 8.22
C ILE A 143 -5.81 -15.37 7.26
N GLY A 144 -6.98 -15.78 7.75
CA GLY A 144 -8.24 -15.74 7.00
C GLY A 144 -8.39 -16.82 5.89
N ALA A 145 -7.29 -17.42 5.45
CA ALA A 145 -7.22 -18.61 4.59
C ALA A 145 -5.87 -19.31 4.78
N VAL A 146 -5.75 -20.57 4.36
CA VAL A 146 -4.45 -21.25 4.19
C VAL A 146 -3.92 -20.88 2.81
N TYR A 147 -2.74 -20.25 2.77
CA TYR A 147 -2.14 -19.80 1.52
C TYR A 147 -1.40 -20.94 0.84
N THR A 148 -1.49 -20.97 -0.48
CA THR A 148 -0.89 -22.00 -1.34
C THR A 148 -0.11 -21.31 -2.44
N SER A 149 0.83 -22.02 -3.09
CA SER A 149 1.56 -21.48 -4.24
C SER A 149 0.63 -20.86 -5.29
N ALA A 150 -0.50 -21.51 -5.59
CA ALA A 150 -1.48 -21.00 -6.56
C ALA A 150 -2.10 -19.66 -6.13
N MET A 151 -2.30 -19.44 -4.82
CA MET A 151 -2.79 -18.16 -4.29
C MET A 151 -1.73 -17.06 -4.36
N ILE A 152 -0.45 -17.40 -4.17
CA ILE A 152 0.68 -16.46 -4.36
C ILE A 152 0.79 -16.05 -5.83
N GLU A 153 0.81 -17.04 -6.72
CA GLU A 153 0.85 -16.82 -8.17
C GLU A 153 -0.35 -16.00 -8.66
N ALA A 154 -1.53 -16.21 -8.07
CA ALA A 154 -2.72 -15.41 -8.36
C ALA A 154 -2.54 -13.93 -7.97
N GLN A 155 -1.90 -13.61 -6.85
CA GLN A 155 -1.56 -12.23 -6.49
C GLN A 155 -0.57 -11.62 -7.48
N ILE A 156 0.48 -12.37 -7.85
CA ILE A 156 1.50 -11.93 -8.81
C ILE A 156 0.86 -11.63 -10.17
N LYS A 157 -0.02 -12.52 -10.64
CA LYS A 157 -0.78 -12.34 -11.88
C LYS A 157 -1.64 -11.07 -11.82
N ALA A 158 -2.35 -10.86 -10.72
CA ALA A 158 -3.20 -9.68 -10.54
C ALA A 158 -2.43 -8.36 -10.65
N ILE A 159 -1.20 -8.31 -10.13
CA ILE A 159 -0.33 -7.12 -10.22
C ILE A 159 0.02 -6.83 -11.68
N ARG A 160 0.43 -7.86 -12.42
CA ARG A 160 0.78 -7.74 -13.84
C ARG A 160 -0.42 -7.24 -14.64
N ASP A 161 -1.60 -7.83 -14.41
CA ASP A 161 -2.83 -7.43 -15.09
C ASP A 161 -3.28 -6.02 -14.71
N ALA A 162 -2.88 -5.50 -13.54
CA ALA A 162 -3.09 -4.11 -13.14
C ALA A 162 -2.02 -3.13 -13.68
N GLY A 163 -0.98 -3.62 -14.35
CA GLY A 163 0.13 -2.79 -14.84
C GLY A 163 1.13 -2.35 -13.76
N GLY A 164 1.17 -3.04 -12.61
CA GLY A 164 2.16 -2.80 -11.56
C GLY A 164 3.55 -3.36 -11.91
N SER A 165 4.60 -2.80 -11.31
CA SER A 165 6.01 -3.10 -11.67
C SER A 165 6.67 -4.23 -10.87
N GLY A 166 5.90 -4.97 -10.08
CA GLY A 166 6.39 -6.11 -9.29
C GLY A 166 5.75 -6.17 -7.91
N PHE A 167 6.38 -6.90 -6.99
CA PHE A 167 5.85 -7.10 -5.65
C PHE A 167 6.96 -7.22 -4.61
N LEU A 168 6.55 -7.05 -3.37
CA LEU A 168 7.27 -7.47 -2.16
C LEU A 168 6.42 -8.55 -1.51
N ILE A 169 7.01 -9.54 -0.84
CA ILE A 169 6.28 -10.65 -0.22
C ILE A 169 6.59 -10.74 1.26
N TRP A 170 5.54 -10.88 2.07
CA TRP A 170 5.70 -10.89 3.52
C TRP A 170 5.14 -12.15 4.14
N ASN A 171 5.94 -12.74 5.02
CA ASN A 171 5.53 -13.72 6.03
C ASN A 171 6.40 -13.50 7.27
N ALA A 172 5.78 -13.21 8.42
CA ALA A 172 6.49 -13.00 9.69
C ALA A 172 7.40 -14.17 10.11
N ARG A 173 7.08 -15.39 9.66
CA ARG A 173 7.87 -16.60 9.93
C ARG A 173 9.06 -16.77 8.98
N ASN A 174 9.17 -15.95 7.93
CA ASN A 174 10.15 -16.09 6.85
C ASN A 174 10.13 -17.50 6.20
N VAL A 175 8.95 -18.09 6.10
CA VAL A 175 8.70 -19.33 5.35
C VAL A 175 7.81 -18.95 4.19
N TYR A 176 8.22 -19.29 2.97
CA TYR A 176 7.51 -18.90 1.76
C TYR A 176 7.09 -20.15 0.99
N GLU A 177 5.87 -20.12 0.44
CA GLU A 177 5.37 -21.21 -0.39
C GLU A 177 6.22 -21.36 -1.66
N PRO A 178 6.43 -22.58 -2.18
CA PRO A 178 7.20 -22.78 -3.41
C PRO A 178 6.37 -22.39 -4.64
N ALA A 179 6.14 -21.09 -4.84
CA ALA A 179 5.43 -20.51 -5.98
C ALA A 179 6.39 -20.12 -7.11
N ASP A 180 5.84 -19.91 -8.31
CA ASP A 180 6.58 -19.27 -9.39
C ASP A 180 6.64 -17.74 -9.19
N TYR A 181 7.81 -17.27 -8.75
CA TYR A 181 8.09 -15.85 -8.53
C TYR A 181 8.67 -15.14 -9.75
N LEU A 182 9.03 -15.88 -10.79
CA LEU A 182 9.74 -15.31 -11.94
C LEU A 182 8.77 -14.57 -12.86
N PRO A 183 9.26 -13.55 -13.59
CA PRO A 183 8.51 -12.98 -14.70
C PRO A 183 8.16 -14.09 -15.69
N THR A 184 6.92 -14.14 -16.15
CA THR A 184 6.58 -14.89 -17.36
C THR A 184 6.91 -13.99 -18.54
N ASP A 185 7.79 -14.47 -19.42
CA ASP A 185 8.29 -13.77 -20.61
C ASP A 185 7.22 -13.03 -21.44
#